data_AF-A0A090QAG4-F1
#
_entry.id   AF-A0A090QAG4-F1
#
_cell.length_a   1.000
_cell.length_b   1.000
_cell.length_c   1.000
_cell.angle_alpha   90.00
_cell.angle_beta   90.00
_cell.angle_gamma   90.00
#
_symmetry.space_group_name_H-M   'P 1'
#
loop_
_entity.id
_entity.type
_entity.pdbx_description
1 polymer ?
#
loop_
_entity_poly.entity_id
_entity_poly.type
_entity_poly.pdbx_seq_one_letter_code
_entity_poly.pdbx_strand_id
1 'polypeptide(L)'
;MKTILLWLPSIPVIIFFVQNAFEKIVKHDQLDKIGTSPTLLITTGLVLLIAIGLFIYHRTILYGTLILSLYMTAIVAIHIHKGKGFYLTMLIIIGTLVAGWLRKTYLPIKPD
;
A
#
# COMPACT_ATOMS: atom_id res chain seq x y z
N MET A 1 -8.18 7.73 -23.14
CA MET A 1 -6.75 8.06 -22.89
C MET A 1 -6.51 8.74 -21.55
N LYS A 2 -7.21 9.85 -21.21
CA LYS A 2 -7.05 10.57 -19.93
C LYS A 2 -7.19 9.65 -18.70
N THR A 3 -8.19 8.77 -18.67
CA THR A 3 -8.41 7.82 -17.57
C THR A 3 -7.24 6.88 -17.35
N ILE A 4 -6.65 6.30 -18.40
CA ILE A 4 -5.53 5.33 -18.30
C ILE A 4 -4.30 6.00 -17.67
N LEU A 5 -4.00 7.24 -18.06
CA LEU A 5 -2.89 8.02 -17.49
C LEU A 5 -3.09 8.28 -15.98
N LEU A 6 -4.34 8.40 -15.52
CA LEU A 6 -4.63 8.58 -14.09
C LEU A 6 -4.34 7.32 -13.25
N TRP A 7 -4.36 6.14 -13.87
CA TRP A 7 -4.05 4.87 -13.22
C TRP A 7 -2.56 4.53 -13.23
N LEU A 8 -1.76 5.16 -14.10
CA LEU A 8 -0.34 4.85 -14.26
C LEU A 8 0.44 4.90 -12.94
N PRO A 9 0.26 5.90 -12.04
CA PRO A 9 0.95 5.91 -10.75
C PRO A 9 0.43 4.85 -9.77
N SER A 10 -0.80 4.37 -9.96
CA SER A 10 -1.46 3.41 -9.07
C SER A 10 -1.01 1.98 -9.33
N ILE A 11 -0.70 1.63 -10.58
CA ILE A 11 -0.28 0.28 -10.98
C ILE A 11 0.93 -0.22 -10.16
N PRO A 12 2.08 0.49 -10.10
CA PRO A 12 3.23 0.01 -9.33
C PRO A 12 2.95 -0.04 -7.83
N VAL A 13 2.13 0.89 -7.30
CA VAL A 13 1.70 0.90 -5.89
C VAL A 13 0.88 -0.34 -5.56
N ILE A 14 -0.09 -0.68 -6.42
CA ILE A 14 -0.95 -1.87 -6.24
C ILE A 14 -0.11 -3.13 -6.32
N ILE A 15 0.76 -3.28 -7.33
CA ILE A 15 1.63 -4.46 -7.48
C ILE A 15 2.51 -4.62 -6.23
N PHE A 16 3.14 -3.56 -5.76
CA PHE A 16 3.97 -3.58 -4.56
C PHE A 16 3.19 -4.07 -3.33
N PHE A 17 2.00 -3.51 -3.07
CA PHE A 17 1.21 -3.90 -1.90
C PHE A 17 0.60 -5.29 -2.03
N VAL A 18 0.20 -5.72 -3.22
CA VAL A 18 -0.28 -7.09 -3.46
C VAL A 18 0.84 -8.10 -3.20
N GLN A 19 2.05 -7.87 -3.70
CA GLN A 19 3.20 -8.72 -3.41
C GLN A 19 3.52 -8.75 -1.92
N ASN A 20 3.52 -7.59 -1.25
CA ASN A 20 3.77 -7.50 0.18
C ASN A 20 2.72 -8.25 1.01
N ALA A 21 1.43 -8.12 0.66
CA ALA A 21 0.35 -8.85 1.31
C ALA A 21 0.47 -10.36 1.08
N PHE A 22 0.76 -10.78 -0.16
CA PHE A 22 0.94 -12.18 -0.52
C PHE A 22 2.11 -12.82 0.27
N GLU A 23 3.26 -12.16 0.33
CA GLU A 23 4.41 -12.64 1.11
C GLU A 23 4.06 -12.84 2.58
N LYS A 24 3.30 -11.91 3.18
CA LYS A 24 2.88 -12.01 4.58
C LYS A 24 1.85 -13.09 4.86
N ILE A 25 1.03 -13.46 3.88
CA ILE A 25 -0.01 -14.48 4.06
C ILE A 25 0.58 -15.86 3.77
N VAL A 26 1.24 -16.01 2.63
CA VAL A 26 1.63 -17.32 2.07
C VAL A 26 3.05 -17.72 2.46
N LYS A 27 3.97 -16.76 2.62
CA LYS A 27 5.40 -17.01 2.89
C LYS A 27 5.82 -16.55 4.28
N HIS A 28 4.88 -16.53 5.23
CA HIS A 28 5.11 -15.97 6.58
C HIS A 28 6.18 -16.71 7.37
N ASP A 29 6.38 -18.00 7.09
CA ASP A 29 7.41 -18.89 7.64
C ASP A 29 8.83 -18.55 7.12
N GLN A 30 8.93 -17.98 5.92
CA GLN A 30 10.19 -17.57 5.29
C GLN A 30 10.60 -16.13 5.68
N LEU A 31 9.69 -15.36 6.27
CA LEU A 31 9.93 -14.00 6.74
C LEU A 31 10.60 -14.06 8.11
N ASP A 32 11.89 -14.40 8.12
CA ASP A 32 12.72 -14.53 9.33
C ASP A 32 12.88 -13.16 10.05
N LYS A 33 11.84 -12.79 10.80
CA LYS A 33 11.72 -11.54 11.52
C LYS A 33 11.62 -11.84 13.01
N ILE A 34 12.77 -11.81 13.67
CA ILE A 34 12.91 -11.86 15.12
C ILE A 34 11.83 -11.00 15.78
N GLY A 35 10.96 -11.63 16.59
CA GLY A 35 9.89 -10.97 17.36
C GLY A 35 8.55 -10.78 16.63
N THR A 36 8.34 -11.35 15.44
CA THR A 36 7.05 -11.26 14.73
C THR A 36 6.34 -12.61 14.73
N SER A 37 5.11 -12.68 15.23
CA SER A 37 4.31 -13.92 15.17
C SER A 37 3.72 -14.14 13.76
N PRO A 38 3.55 -15.39 13.31
CA PRO A 38 2.84 -15.71 12.07
C PRO A 38 1.46 -15.06 11.99
N THR A 39 0.72 -15.06 13.10
CA THR A 39 -0.59 -14.42 13.21
C THR A 39 -0.53 -12.93 12.86
N LEU A 40 0.44 -12.19 13.40
CA LEU A 40 0.59 -10.76 13.11
C LEU A 40 0.90 -10.51 11.63
N LEU A 41 1.75 -11.34 11.02
CA LEU A 41 2.05 -11.25 9.58
C LEU A 41 0.79 -11.46 8.74
N ILE A 42 0.07 -12.57 8.97
CA ILE A 42 -1.13 -12.93 8.22
C ILE A 42 -2.19 -11.84 8.37
N THR A 43 -2.48 -11.38 9.60
CA THR A 43 -3.45 -10.30 9.83
C THR A 43 -3.04 -9.01 9.12
N THR A 44 -1.76 -8.64 9.17
CA THR A 44 -1.24 -7.47 8.43
C THR A 44 -1.46 -7.64 6.93
N GLY A 45 -1.19 -8.82 6.37
CA GLY A 45 -1.42 -9.11 4.96
C GLY A 45 -2.90 -8.96 4.56
N LEU A 46 -3.83 -9.47 5.37
CA LEU A 46 -5.27 -9.32 5.13
C LEU A 46 -5.72 -7.85 5.18
N VAL A 47 -5.24 -7.08 6.16
CA VAL A 47 -5.49 -5.64 6.25
C VAL A 47 -4.98 -4.90 5.00
N LEU A 48 -3.80 -5.29 4.49
CA LEU A 48 -3.28 -4.72 3.24
C LEU A 48 -4.18 -5.03 2.04
N LEU A 49 -4.69 -6.25 1.90
CA LEU A 49 -5.62 -6.58 0.81
C LEU A 49 -6.91 -5.73 0.88
N ILE A 50 -7.47 -5.53 2.07
CA ILE A 50 -8.63 -4.65 2.27
C ILE A 50 -8.29 -3.21 1.88
N ALA A 51 -7.13 -2.71 2.34
CA ALA A 51 -6.68 -1.35 2.03
C ALA A 51 -6.43 -1.13 0.53
N ILE A 52 -5.91 -2.14 -0.18
CA ILE A 52 -5.77 -2.12 -1.65
C ILE A 52 -7.16 -2.05 -2.30
N GLY A 53 -8.13 -2.83 -1.85
CA GLY A 53 -9.52 -2.76 -2.32
C GLY A 53 -10.12 -1.36 -2.14
N LEU A 54 -9.96 -0.78 -0.95
CA LEU A 54 -10.39 0.59 -0.66
C LEU A 54 -9.69 1.63 -1.54
N PHE A 55 -8.40 1.43 -1.82
CA PHE A 55 -7.60 2.31 -2.67
C PHE A 55 -7.98 2.21 -4.15
N ILE A 56 -8.37 1.03 -4.64
CA ILE A 56 -8.83 0.84 -6.02
C ILE A 56 -10.22 1.45 -6.22
N TYR A 57 -11.12 1.28 -5.24
CA TYR A 57 -12.48 1.79 -5.34
C TYR A 57 -12.53 3.31 -5.09
N HIS A 58 -12.93 4.06 -6.13
CA HIS A 58 -12.84 5.52 -6.13
C HIS A 58 -13.54 6.19 -4.92
N ARG A 59 -14.70 5.68 -4.48
CA ARG A 59 -15.42 6.30 -3.33
C ARG A 59 -14.64 6.20 -2.02
N THR A 60 -13.82 5.16 -1.88
CA THR A 60 -13.06 4.88 -0.66
C THR A 60 -11.57 5.17 -0.79
N ILE A 61 -11.14 5.78 -1.90
CA ILE A 61 -9.73 5.98 -2.24
C ILE A 61 -8.94 6.65 -1.12
N LEU A 62 -9.53 7.61 -0.40
CA LEU A 62 -8.88 8.30 0.71
C LEU A 62 -8.59 7.37 1.88
N TYR A 63 -9.52 6.46 2.21
CA TYR A 63 -9.31 5.46 3.27
C TYR A 63 -8.20 4.48 2.88
N GLY A 64 -8.21 4.01 1.64
CA GLY A 64 -7.15 3.14 1.13
C GLY A 64 -5.78 3.83 1.14
N THR A 65 -5.70 5.07 0.63
CA THR A 65 -4.47 5.87 0.66
C THR A 65 -3.96 6.07 2.09
N LEU A 66 -4.83 6.44 3.02
CA LEU A 66 -4.44 6.66 4.41
C LEU A 66 -3.84 5.40 5.04
N ILE A 67 -4.53 4.26 4.95
CA ILE A 67 -4.10 3.01 5.57
C ILE A 67 -2.77 2.53 4.94
N LEU A 68 -2.67 2.53 3.62
CA LEU A 68 -1.47 2.10 2.90
C LEU A 68 -0.26 2.99 3.20
N SER A 69 -0.45 4.31 3.22
CA SER A 69 0.61 5.26 3.57
C SER A 69 1.04 5.14 5.03
N LEU A 70 0.11 5.01 5.98
CA LEU A 70 0.43 4.83 7.40
C LEU A 70 1.22 3.55 7.64
N TYR A 71 0.80 2.44 7.01
CA TYR A 71 1.55 1.19 7.07
C TYR A 71 3.00 1.38 6.57
N MET A 72 3.18 2.02 5.41
CA MET A 72 4.53 2.24 4.88
C MET A 72 5.36 3.20 5.72
N THR A 73 4.75 4.21 6.35
CA THR A 73 5.44 5.07 7.32
C THR A 73 5.95 4.25 8.51
N ALA A 74 5.15 3.33 9.06
CA ALA A 74 5.62 2.43 10.11
C ALA A 74 6.79 1.54 9.64
N ILE A 75 6.73 1.04 8.39
CA ILE A 75 7.84 0.27 7.80
C ILE A 75 9.10 1.12 7.62
N VAL A 76 8.98 2.39 7.21
CA VAL A 76 10.12 3.33 7.12
C VAL A 76 10.76 3.52 8.49
N ALA A 77 9.97 3.76 9.53
CA ALA A 77 10.48 3.90 10.89
C ALA A 77 11.28 2.66 11.34
N ILE A 78 10.77 1.46 11.02
CA ILE A 78 11.49 0.20 11.29
C ILE A 78 12.79 0.10 10.48
N HIS A 79 12.81 0.52 9.22
CA HIS A 79 14.03 0.50 8.40
C HIS A 79 15.10 1.44 8.98
N ILE A 80 14.71 2.67 9.34
CA ILE A 80 15.60 3.64 9.97
C ILE A 80 16.16 3.07 11.28
N HIS A 81 15.30 2.53 12.15
CA HIS A 81 15.72 1.93 13.41
C HIS A 81 16.70 0.76 13.22
N LYS A 82 16.53 -0.04 12.17
CA LYS A 82 17.42 -1.17 11.83
C LYS A 82 18.62 -0.78 10.96
N GLY A 83 18.85 0.51 10.68
CA GLY A 83 19.92 0.98 9.81
C GLY A 83 19.82 0.50 8.35
N LYS A 84 18.62 0.09 7.90
CA LYS A 84 18.36 -0.39 6.53
C LYS A 84 18.02 0.78 5.61
N GLY A 85 18.35 0.65 4.32
CA GLY A 85 17.97 1.63 3.30
C GLY A 85 16.45 1.82 3.24
N PHE A 86 15.98 3.07 3.27
CA PHE A 86 14.55 3.40 3.36
C PHE A 86 13.99 4.19 2.17
N TYR A 87 14.84 4.62 1.23
CA TYR A 87 14.44 5.47 0.10
C TYR A 87 13.35 4.84 -0.78
N LEU A 88 13.46 3.55 -1.09
CA LEU A 88 12.46 2.83 -1.88
C LEU A 88 11.10 2.78 -1.16
N THR A 89 11.13 2.50 0.14
CA THR A 89 9.94 2.54 1.03
C THR A 89 9.30 3.92 1.08
N MET A 90 10.09 5.01 1.12
CA MET A 90 9.56 6.37 1.04
C MET A 90 8.96 6.69 -0.33
N LEU A 91 9.57 6.21 -1.41
CA LEU A 91 9.02 6.40 -2.76
C LEU A 91 7.63 5.76 -2.88
N ILE A 92 7.38 4.61 -2.25
CA ILE A 92 6.04 4.02 -2.20
C ILE A 92 5.05 4.90 -1.44
N ILE A 93 5.45 5.56 -0.35
CA ILE A 93 4.57 6.51 0.36
C ILE A 93 4.17 7.64 -0.57
N ILE A 94 5.15 8.29 -1.22
CA ILE A 94 4.91 9.40 -2.14
C ILE A 94 4.04 8.93 -3.31
N GLY A 95 4.36 7.79 -3.91
CA GLY A 95 3.59 7.18 -4.99
C GLY A 95 2.13 6.92 -4.59
N THR A 96 1.89 6.42 -3.38
CA THR A 96 0.54 6.16 -2.85
C THR A 96 -0.26 7.45 -2.67
N LEU A 97 0.37 8.50 -2.12
CA LEU A 97 -0.26 9.81 -1.94
C LEU A 97 -0.59 10.47 -3.29
N VAL A 98 0.36 10.48 -4.23
CA VAL A 98 0.17 11.05 -5.57
C VAL A 98 -0.90 10.28 -6.34
N ALA A 99 -0.85 8.94 -6.35
CA ALA A 99 -1.83 8.10 -7.02
C ALA A 99 -3.24 8.27 -6.43
N GLY A 100 -3.34 8.39 -5.10
CA GLY A 100 -4.58 8.67 -4.39
C GLY A 100 -5.17 10.03 -4.77
N TRP A 101 -4.36 11.09 -4.62
CA TRP A 101 -4.75 12.46 -4.91
C TRP A 101 -5.17 12.66 -6.37
N LEU A 102 -4.39 12.14 -7.31
CA LEU A 102 -4.62 12.31 -8.74
C LEU A 102 -5.94 11.64 -9.18
N ARG A 103 -6.17 10.40 -8.73
CA ARG A 103 -7.42 9.69 -9.01
C ARG A 103 -8.62 10.29 -8.28
N LYS A 104 -8.46 10.80 -7.06
CA LYS A 104 -9.55 11.47 -6.34
C LYS A 104 -9.97 12.77 -7.04
N THR A 105 -9.01 13.52 -7.57
CA THR A 105 -9.24 14.84 -8.17
C THR A 105 -9.80 14.74 -9.59
N TYR A 106 -9.35 13.77 -10.39
CA TYR A 106 -9.61 13.77 -11.84
C TYR A 106 -10.43 12.59 -12.35
N LEU A 107 -10.75 11.58 -11.53
CA LEU A 107 -11.76 10.58 -11.91
C LEU A 107 -13.15 11.09 -11.50
N PRO A 108 -14.08 11.31 -12.45
CA PRO A 108 -15.41 11.81 -12.12
C PRO A 108 -16.20 10.77 -11.34
N ILE A 109 -16.82 11.19 -10.24
CA ILE A 109 -17.90 10.45 -9.58
C ILE A 109 -19.16 10.75 -10.39
N LYS A 110 -19.71 9.77 -11.10
CA LYS A 110 -21.08 9.92 -11.60
C LYS A 110 -22.00 9.97 -10.36
N PRO A 111 -22.86 10.99 -10.21
CA PRO A 111 -23.92 10.93 -9.22
C PRO A 111 -24.78 9.69 -9.51
N ASP A 112 -25.16 8.98 -8.45
CA ASP A 112 -26.07 7.84 -8.51
C ASP A 112 -27.48 8.28 -8.95
#